data_AF-A0A522DLA5-F1
#
_entry.id   AF-A0A522DLA5-F1
#
_cell.length_a   1.000
_cell.length_b   1.000
_cell.length_c   1.000
_cell.angle_alpha   90.00
_cell.angle_beta   90.00
_cell.angle_gamma   90.00
#
_symmetry.space_group_name_H-M   'P 1'
#
loop_
_entity.id
_entity.type
_entity.pdbx_description
1 polymer ?
#
loop_
_entity_poly.entity_id
_entity_poly.type
_entity_poly.pdbx_seq_one_letter_code
_entity_poly.pdbx_strand_id
1 'polypeptide(L)'
;PGTITWAFKPIATVAVDDLRATELTALAAKNWSYYARVNGANITVEGRTSSGRFADVTHFIDWLHAEIQADVYTLLINNPKVPYTTTGIELVKNTIAGALRKGQARGGLADDTVPTVTVPKITDTDASDRANRILRDVKFTARLAGALHHIVIRGTVSV
;
A
#
# COMPACT_ATOMS: atom_id res chain seq x y z
N PRO A 1 4.89 -7.15 5.48
CA PRO A 1 4.00 -6.06 4.98
C PRO A 1 2.85 -6.66 4.17
N GLY A 2 1.64 -6.11 4.28
CA GLY A 2 0.46 -6.56 3.51
C GLY A 2 -0.46 -7.58 4.20
N THR A 3 0.01 -8.31 5.22
CA THR A 3 -0.78 -9.37 5.89
C THR A 3 -1.26 -9.03 7.29
N ILE A 4 -0.87 -7.87 7.84
CA ILE A 4 -1.17 -7.47 9.21
C ILE A 4 -1.84 -6.11 9.24
N THR A 5 -2.77 -5.92 10.16
CA THR A 5 -3.21 -4.60 10.65
C THR A 5 -2.37 -4.20 11.86
N TRP A 6 -2.21 -2.90 12.11
CA TRP A 6 -1.56 -2.39 13.33
C TRP A 6 -2.57 -2.16 14.48
N ALA A 7 -3.86 -2.34 14.21
CA ALA A 7 -4.90 -2.40 15.23
C ALA A 7 -5.07 -3.83 15.80
N PHE A 8 -5.74 -3.93 16.93
CA PHE A 8 -6.08 -5.19 17.62
C PHE A 8 -4.87 -6.01 18.07
N LYS A 9 -3.72 -5.35 18.34
CA LYS A 9 -2.49 -6.05 18.75
C LYS A 9 -2.27 -5.95 20.25
N PRO A 10 -2.03 -7.08 20.94
CA PRO A 10 -1.52 -7.03 22.31
C PRO A 10 -0.07 -6.54 22.29
N ILE A 11 0.32 -5.77 23.30
CA ILE A 11 1.70 -5.37 23.51
C ILE A 11 2.16 -6.00 24.82
N ALA A 12 3.12 -6.92 24.72
CA ALA A 12 3.62 -7.62 25.90
C ALA A 12 4.27 -6.62 26.86
N THR A 13 4.04 -6.81 28.16
CA THR A 13 4.67 -6.04 29.26
C THR A 13 4.30 -4.55 29.34
N VAL A 14 3.46 -4.05 28.44
CA VAL A 14 3.01 -2.64 28.45
C VAL A 14 1.66 -2.55 29.15
N ALA A 15 1.54 -1.62 30.10
CA ALA A 15 0.28 -1.31 30.75
C ALA A 15 -0.64 -0.56 29.78
N VAL A 16 -1.96 -0.80 29.89
CA VAL A 16 -2.95 -0.05 29.12
C VAL A 16 -3.09 1.38 29.62
N ASP A 17 -3.39 2.29 28.71
CA ASP A 17 -3.73 3.67 29.02
C ASP A 17 -5.12 3.73 29.68
N ASP A 18 -5.25 4.46 30.79
CA ASP A 18 -6.54 4.78 31.43
C ASP A 18 -7.06 6.12 30.89
N LEU A 19 -7.76 6.05 29.75
CA LEU A 19 -8.18 7.22 28.96
C LEU A 19 -9.64 7.58 29.19
N ARG A 20 -9.90 8.87 29.44
CA ARG A 20 -11.25 9.44 29.52
C ARG A 20 -11.84 9.64 28.13
N ALA A 21 -13.17 9.72 28.04
CA ALA A 21 -13.89 9.95 26.79
C ALA A 21 -13.43 11.20 26.01
N THR A 22 -13.10 12.28 26.73
CA THR A 22 -12.57 13.52 26.13
C THR A 22 -11.18 13.33 25.54
N GLU A 23 -10.33 12.51 26.15
CA GLU A 23 -8.99 12.21 25.67
C GLU A 23 -9.05 11.31 24.43
N LEU A 24 -9.95 10.31 24.41
CA LEU A 24 -10.20 9.48 23.23
C LEU A 24 -10.65 10.32 22.02
N THR A 25 -11.50 11.32 22.26
CA THR A 25 -11.95 12.25 21.20
C THR A 25 -10.77 13.09 20.68
N ALA A 26 -9.90 13.56 21.57
CA ALA A 26 -8.70 14.31 21.20
C ALA A 26 -7.68 13.46 20.43
N LEU A 27 -7.52 12.18 20.80
CA LEU A 27 -6.66 11.23 20.08
C LEU A 27 -7.19 10.95 18.67
N ALA A 28 -8.50 10.71 18.54
CA ALA A 28 -9.15 10.51 17.25
C ALA A 28 -8.99 11.72 16.32
N ALA A 29 -9.17 12.94 16.85
CA ALA A 29 -8.98 14.18 16.08
C ALA A 29 -7.55 14.35 15.55
N LYS A 30 -6.56 13.72 16.19
CA LYS A 30 -5.14 13.75 15.79
C LYS A 30 -4.70 12.52 15.00
N ASN A 31 -5.60 11.57 14.73
CA ASN A 31 -5.28 10.25 14.14
C ASN A 31 -4.25 9.45 14.97
N TRP A 32 -4.27 9.59 16.30
CA TRP A 32 -3.33 8.89 17.16
C TRP A 32 -3.85 7.50 17.50
N SER A 33 -2.97 6.51 17.35
CA SER A 33 -3.18 5.16 17.87
C SER A 33 -2.87 5.13 19.37
N TYR A 34 -3.60 4.32 20.12
CA TYR A 34 -3.44 4.18 21.58
C TYR A 34 -3.58 2.73 22.03
N TYR A 35 -3.18 2.42 23.26
CA TYR A 35 -3.23 1.07 23.82
C TYR A 35 -4.21 1.01 24.98
N ALA A 36 -5.39 0.42 24.76
CA ALA A 36 -6.47 0.42 25.74
C ALA A 36 -7.08 -0.96 25.94
N ARG A 37 -7.82 -1.11 27.05
CA ARG A 37 -8.63 -2.30 27.31
C ARG A 37 -10.01 -2.15 26.69
N VAL A 38 -10.31 -2.97 25.68
CA VAL A 38 -11.61 -3.00 24.98
C VAL A 38 -12.22 -4.39 25.12
N ASN A 39 -13.43 -4.46 25.68
CA ASN A 39 -14.17 -5.72 25.90
C ASN A 39 -13.32 -6.86 26.50
N GLY A 40 -12.54 -6.52 27.54
CA GLY A 40 -11.70 -7.49 28.25
C GLY A 40 -10.32 -7.74 27.65
N ALA A 41 -10.03 -7.28 26.43
CA ALA A 41 -8.74 -7.44 25.75
C ALA A 41 -7.90 -6.16 25.75
N ASN A 42 -6.60 -6.27 26.02
CA ASN A 42 -5.65 -5.15 25.96
C ASN A 42 -5.05 -5.08 24.55
N ILE A 43 -5.42 -4.06 23.78
CA ILE A 43 -5.13 -3.99 22.35
C ILE A 43 -4.74 -2.59 21.88
N THR A 44 -3.99 -2.52 20.78
CA THR A 44 -3.84 -1.28 19.99
C THR A 44 -5.15 -0.94 19.28
N VAL A 45 -5.49 0.34 19.24
CA VAL A 45 -6.70 0.86 18.58
C VAL A 45 -6.29 1.83 17.45
N GLU A 46 -7.11 1.91 16.39
CA GLU A 46 -6.92 2.67 15.14
C GLU A 46 -5.77 2.24 14.22
N GLY A 47 -4.54 2.05 14.75
CA GLY A 47 -3.38 1.67 13.93
C GLY A 47 -3.05 2.68 12.81
N ARG A 48 -3.28 3.97 13.04
CA ARG A 48 -3.01 5.10 12.12
C ARG A 48 -1.68 5.78 12.39
N THR A 49 -1.16 6.42 11.35
CA THR A 49 -0.06 7.40 11.42
C THR A 49 -0.64 8.81 11.59
N SER A 50 0.21 9.78 11.94
CA SER A 50 -0.19 11.18 12.11
C SER A 50 -0.77 11.82 10.83
N SER A 51 -0.48 11.27 9.64
CA SER A 51 -1.07 11.72 8.38
C SER A 51 -2.52 11.25 8.17
N GLY A 52 -3.04 10.41 9.07
CA GLY A 52 -4.38 9.81 8.99
C GLY A 52 -4.44 8.51 8.19
N ARG A 53 -3.35 8.12 7.51
CA ARG A 53 -3.26 6.83 6.83
C ARG A 53 -3.03 5.70 7.84
N PHE A 54 -3.59 4.52 7.58
CA PHE A 54 -3.26 3.32 8.33
C PHE A 54 -1.76 2.97 8.20
N ALA A 55 -1.16 2.56 9.31
CA ALA A 55 0.28 2.29 9.38
C ALA A 55 0.67 1.05 8.56
N ASP A 56 -0.17 0.01 8.53
CA ASP A 56 0.01 -1.16 7.68
C ASP A 56 0.01 -0.81 6.19
N VAL A 57 -0.89 0.09 5.77
CA VAL A 57 -0.94 0.59 4.39
C VAL A 57 0.33 1.37 4.05
N THR A 58 0.78 2.25 4.96
CA THR A 58 2.01 3.04 4.74
C THR A 58 3.22 2.12 4.56
N HIS A 59 3.42 1.18 5.48
CA HIS A 59 4.50 0.22 5.42
C HIS A 59 4.44 -0.66 4.16
N PHE A 60 3.24 -1.05 3.72
CA PHE A 60 3.09 -1.81 2.48
C PHE A 60 3.45 -0.98 1.24
N ILE A 61 3.03 0.29 1.17
CA ILE A 61 3.33 1.18 0.04
C ILE A 61 4.84 1.42 -0.07
N ASP A 62 5.52 1.65 1.07
CA ASP A 62 6.98 1.84 1.08
C ASP A 62 7.71 0.59 0.56
N TRP A 63 7.25 -0.60 0.99
CA TRP A 63 7.77 -1.85 0.45
C TRP A 63 7.50 -2.01 -1.05
N LEU A 64 6.27 -1.73 -1.52
CA LEU A 64 5.91 -1.87 -2.93
C LEU A 64 6.72 -0.90 -3.81
N HIS A 65 6.96 0.31 -3.33
CA HIS A 65 7.81 1.29 -4.01
C HIS A 65 9.24 0.77 -4.16
N ALA A 66 9.84 0.26 -3.07
CA ALA A 66 11.17 -0.34 -3.10
C ALA A 66 11.23 -1.58 -4.02
N GLU A 67 10.20 -2.43 -4.01
CA GLU A 67 10.11 -3.62 -4.86
C GLU A 67 10.05 -3.24 -6.35
N ILE A 68 9.21 -2.26 -6.72
CA ILE A 68 9.14 -1.76 -8.11
C ILE A 68 10.49 -1.20 -8.55
N GLN A 69 11.15 -0.41 -7.69
CA GLN A 69 12.48 0.14 -8.00
C GLN A 69 13.52 -0.96 -8.19
N ALA A 70 13.56 -1.95 -7.30
CA ALA A 70 14.49 -3.07 -7.36
C ALA A 70 14.25 -3.92 -8.63
N ASP A 71 13.00 -4.22 -8.97
CA ASP A 71 12.64 -5.01 -10.14
C ASP A 71 13.00 -4.29 -11.44
N VAL A 72 12.68 -2.99 -11.55
CA VAL A 72 13.02 -2.18 -12.73
C VAL A 72 14.54 -2.00 -12.85
N TYR A 73 15.25 -1.77 -11.75
CA TYR A 73 16.71 -1.70 -11.76
C TYR A 73 17.33 -3.03 -12.21
N THR A 74 16.83 -4.15 -11.68
CA THR A 74 17.25 -5.51 -12.06
C THR A 74 17.04 -5.77 -13.55
N LEU A 75 15.90 -5.34 -14.12
CA LEU A 75 15.65 -5.39 -15.56
C LEU A 75 16.76 -4.65 -16.33
N LEU A 76 17.15 -3.46 -15.89
CA LEU A 76 18.14 -2.64 -16.61
C LEU A 76 19.56 -3.23 -16.53
N ILE A 77 19.98 -3.78 -15.39
CA ILE A 77 21.35 -4.29 -15.22
C ILE A 77 21.54 -5.70 -15.80
N ASN A 78 20.49 -6.53 -15.84
CA ASN A 78 20.58 -7.91 -16.34
C ASN A 78 20.45 -8.01 -17.87
N ASN A 79 20.09 -6.91 -18.54
CA ASN A 79 20.01 -6.85 -19.99
C ASN A 79 21.17 -6.00 -20.52
N PRO A 80 21.90 -6.43 -21.56
CA PRO A 80 22.93 -5.59 -22.19
C PRO A 80 22.40 -4.22 -22.63
N LYS A 81 21.10 -4.17 -22.98
CA LYS A 81 20.35 -2.96 -23.29
C LYS A 81 18.85 -3.23 -23.17
N VAL A 82 18.13 -2.33 -22.52
CA VAL A 82 16.68 -2.17 -22.72
C VAL A 82 16.47 -1.05 -23.75
N PRO A 83 16.13 -1.37 -25.01
CA PRO A 83 16.06 -0.37 -26.06
C PRO A 83 14.86 0.56 -25.87
N TYR A 84 15.00 1.83 -26.26
CA TYR A 84 13.88 2.78 -26.33
C TYR A 84 13.03 2.48 -27.59
N THR A 85 12.38 1.32 -27.59
CA THR A 85 11.46 0.83 -28.61
C THR A 85 10.16 0.40 -27.92
N THR A 86 9.09 0.18 -28.69
CA THR A 86 7.84 -0.37 -28.14
C THR A 86 8.09 -1.64 -27.32
N THR A 87 8.93 -2.55 -27.81
CA THR A 87 9.29 -3.78 -27.08
C THR A 87 10.00 -3.51 -25.76
N GLY A 88 10.98 -2.60 -25.72
CA GLY A 88 11.69 -2.29 -24.48
C GLY A 88 10.83 -1.54 -23.46
N ILE A 89 9.93 -0.67 -23.92
CA ILE A 89 8.93 -0.01 -23.08
C ILE A 89 7.94 -1.05 -22.51
N GLU A 90 7.53 -2.04 -23.31
CA GLU A 90 6.66 -3.13 -22.85
C GLU A 90 7.36 -4.04 -21.83
N LEU A 91 8.68 -4.22 -21.91
CA LEU A 91 9.45 -4.91 -20.86
C LEU A 91 9.33 -4.18 -19.51
N VAL A 92 9.49 -2.86 -19.48
CA VAL A 92 9.31 -2.05 -18.27
C VAL A 92 7.89 -2.20 -17.71
N LYS A 93 6.88 -2.13 -18.58
CA LYS A 93 5.47 -2.34 -18.20
C LYS A 93 5.26 -3.71 -17.55
N ASN A 94 5.78 -4.77 -18.15
CA ASN A 94 5.64 -6.13 -17.65
C ASN A 94 6.36 -6.35 -16.31
N THR A 95 7.53 -5.72 -16.14
CA THR A 95 8.27 -5.74 -14.86
C THR A 95 7.46 -5.09 -13.75
N ILE A 96 6.90 -3.89 -13.98
CA ILE A 96 6.04 -3.21 -12.99
C ILE A 96 4.79 -4.06 -12.71
N ALA A 97 4.16 -4.63 -13.74
CA ALA A 97 3.02 -5.53 -13.55
C ALA A 97 3.41 -6.77 -12.70
N GLY A 98 4.62 -7.28 -12.85
CA GLY A 98 5.19 -8.33 -12.01
C GLY A 98 5.26 -7.93 -10.54
N ALA A 99 5.81 -6.76 -10.23
CA ALA A 99 5.88 -6.22 -8.87
C ALA A 99 4.48 -6.04 -8.25
N LEU A 100 3.49 -5.57 -9.02
CA LEU A 100 2.11 -5.45 -8.55
C LEU A 100 1.49 -6.81 -8.22
N ARG A 101 1.74 -7.85 -9.02
CA ARG A 101 1.32 -9.22 -8.69
C ARG A 101 1.96 -9.75 -7.41
N LYS A 102 3.25 -9.44 -7.16
CA LYS A 102 3.89 -9.74 -5.87
C LYS A 102 3.18 -9.01 -4.72
N GLY A 103 2.76 -7.76 -4.94
CA GLY A 103 1.96 -6.99 -3.98
C GLY A 103 0.62 -7.64 -3.64
N GLN A 104 -0.08 -8.21 -4.64
CA GLN A 104 -1.29 -9.01 -4.42
C GLN A 104 -0.99 -10.30 -3.65
N ALA A 105 0.06 -11.03 -4.04
CA ALA A 105 0.46 -12.25 -3.35
C ALA A 105 0.85 -12.03 -1.87
N ARG A 106 1.32 -10.83 -1.52
CA ARG A 106 1.59 -10.43 -0.12
C ARG A 106 0.36 -9.93 0.64
N GLY A 107 -0.80 -9.85 -0.01
CA GLY A 107 -2.06 -9.41 0.59
C GLY A 107 -2.22 -7.89 0.76
N GLY A 108 -1.27 -7.07 0.30
CA GLY A 108 -1.38 -5.61 0.44
C GLY A 108 -2.19 -4.95 -0.68
N LEU A 109 -2.20 -5.56 -1.87
CA LEU A 109 -3.13 -5.21 -2.95
C LEU A 109 -4.27 -6.23 -2.99
N ALA A 110 -5.46 -5.76 -3.36
CA ALA A 110 -6.61 -6.62 -3.52
C ALA A 110 -6.41 -7.59 -4.69
N ASP A 111 -6.81 -8.84 -4.51
CA ASP A 111 -6.70 -9.92 -5.49
C ASP A 111 -7.93 -10.04 -6.41
N ASP A 112 -9.04 -9.40 -6.02
CA ASP A 112 -10.29 -9.33 -6.78
C ASP A 112 -10.29 -8.33 -7.95
N THR A 113 -9.22 -7.55 -8.10
CA THR A 113 -9.07 -6.54 -9.15
C THR A 113 -7.72 -6.66 -9.82
N VAL A 114 -7.70 -6.53 -11.15
CA VAL A 114 -6.45 -6.63 -11.92
C VAL A 114 -5.73 -5.27 -11.92
N PRO A 115 -4.48 -5.19 -11.44
CA PRO A 115 -3.70 -3.95 -11.52
C PRO A 115 -3.44 -3.54 -12.98
N THR A 116 -3.47 -2.24 -13.25
CA THR A 116 -3.20 -1.70 -14.59
C THR A 116 -1.87 -0.97 -14.61
N VAL A 117 -1.13 -1.12 -15.70
CA VAL A 117 0.11 -0.39 -15.97
C VAL A 117 0.01 0.23 -17.36
N THR A 118 0.20 1.54 -17.45
CA THR A 118 0.17 2.31 -18.69
C THR A 118 1.55 2.90 -18.96
N VAL A 119 1.95 2.84 -20.22
CA VAL A 119 3.21 3.38 -20.74
C VAL A 119 2.91 4.24 -21.96
N PRO A 120 3.73 5.27 -22.26
CA PRO A 120 3.51 6.07 -23.45
C PRO A 120 3.75 5.25 -24.71
N LYS A 121 3.04 5.57 -25.79
CA LYS A 121 3.45 5.11 -27.12
C LYS A 121 4.75 5.81 -27.47
N ILE A 122 5.62 5.15 -28.24
CA ILE A 122 6.89 5.77 -28.65
C ILE A 122 6.69 7.07 -29.43
N THR A 123 5.60 7.18 -30.20
CA THR A 123 5.20 8.38 -30.93
C THR A 123 4.84 9.55 -30.03
N ASP A 124 4.44 9.26 -28.80
CA ASP A 124 3.95 10.25 -27.83
C ASP A 124 5.07 10.64 -26.85
N THR A 125 6.31 10.16 -27.08
CA THR A 125 7.47 10.51 -26.25
C THR A 125 8.22 11.71 -26.83
N ASP A 126 8.81 12.52 -25.96
CA ASP A 126 9.60 13.67 -26.38
C ASP A 126 10.95 13.27 -26.99
N ALA A 127 11.38 13.98 -28.04
CA ALA A 127 12.68 13.74 -28.66
C ALA A 127 13.84 14.03 -27.68
N SER A 128 13.69 15.03 -26.82
CA SER A 128 14.66 15.37 -25.77
C SER A 128 14.78 14.25 -24.73
N ASP A 129 13.66 13.68 -24.29
CA ASP A 129 13.65 12.54 -23.38
C ASP A 129 14.29 11.30 -24.00
N ARG A 130 14.00 11.00 -25.28
CA ARG A 130 14.69 9.91 -25.99
C ARG A 130 16.19 10.14 -26.11
N ALA A 131 16.62 11.36 -26.43
CA ALA A 131 18.04 11.73 -26.51
C ALA A 131 18.74 11.58 -25.15
N ASN A 132 18.05 11.96 -24.06
CA ASN A 132 18.52 11.85 -22.68
C ASN A 132 18.28 10.46 -22.07
N ARG A 133 17.65 9.53 -22.80
CA ARG A 133 17.32 8.16 -22.38
C ARG A 133 16.41 8.10 -21.15
N ILE A 134 15.43 9.00 -21.08
CA ILE A 134 14.46 9.10 -20.00
C ILE A 134 13.11 8.59 -20.50
N LEU A 135 12.54 7.57 -19.86
CA LEU A 135 11.17 7.13 -20.13
C LEU A 135 10.22 7.77 -19.10
N ARG A 136 9.35 8.67 -19.56
CA ARG A 136 8.31 9.32 -18.75
C ARG A 136 6.95 8.65 -18.92
N ASP A 137 5.96 9.14 -18.18
CA ASP A 137 4.55 8.74 -18.27
C ASP A 137 4.26 7.25 -18.07
N VAL A 138 5.15 6.56 -17.35
CA VAL A 138 4.88 5.22 -16.82
C VAL A 138 4.02 5.38 -15.57
N LYS A 139 2.79 4.86 -15.62
CA LYS A 139 1.80 4.98 -14.52
C LYS A 139 1.23 3.61 -14.22
N PHE A 140 0.81 3.39 -12.98
CA PHE A 140 0.08 2.19 -12.62
C PHE A 140 -1.04 2.51 -11.63
N THR A 141 -2.05 1.66 -11.62
CA THR A 141 -3.16 1.73 -10.68
C THR A 141 -3.40 0.34 -10.11
N ALA A 142 -3.54 0.25 -8.78
CA ALA A 142 -3.92 -0.96 -8.08
C ALA A 142 -4.78 -0.60 -6.86
N ARG A 143 -5.71 -1.46 -6.49
CA ARG A 143 -6.54 -1.28 -5.30
C ARG A 143 -5.82 -1.87 -4.09
N LEU A 144 -5.67 -1.09 -3.02
CA LEU A 144 -5.23 -1.62 -1.73
C LEU A 144 -6.28 -2.61 -1.19
N ALA A 145 -5.83 -3.71 -0.59
CA ALA A 145 -6.73 -4.63 0.09
C ALA A 145 -7.32 -3.97 1.34
N GLY A 146 -6.45 -3.38 2.18
CA GLY A 146 -6.82 -2.76 3.46
C GLY A 146 -7.28 -3.77 4.51
N ALA A 147 -7.34 -3.33 5.76
CA ALA A 147 -7.87 -4.12 6.87
C ALA A 147 -9.20 -3.54 7.36
N LEU A 148 -10.12 -4.41 7.79
CA LEU A 148 -11.37 -4.00 8.45
C LEU A 148 -11.09 -3.62 9.89
N HIS A 149 -11.44 -2.38 10.27
CA HIS A 149 -11.31 -1.87 11.65
C HIS A 149 -12.68 -1.59 12.29
N HIS A 150 -13.70 -1.28 11.49
CA HIS A 150 -15.06 -1.04 11.96
C HIS A 150 -16.06 -1.85 11.13
N ILE A 151 -17.09 -2.34 11.79
CA ILE A 151 -18.16 -3.13 11.18
C ILE A 151 -19.49 -2.51 11.62
N VAL A 152 -20.34 -2.16 10.66
CA VAL A 152 -21.70 -1.64 10.93
C VAL A 152 -22.69 -2.76 10.64
N ILE A 153 -23.42 -3.20 11.66
CA ILE A 153 -24.43 -4.25 11.56
C ILE A 153 -25.80 -3.65 11.81
N ARG A 154 -26.78 -4.02 10.98
CA ARG A 154 -28.19 -3.65 11.13
C ARG A 154 -29.04 -4.92 11.03
N GLY A 155 -30.01 -5.09 11.91
CA GLY A 155 -30.88 -6.26 11.93
C GLY A 155 -32.23 -5.95 12.56
N THR A 156 -33.24 -6.73 12.16
CA THR A 156 -34.60 -6.70 12.72
C THR A 156 -34.95 -8.12 13.13
N VAL A 157 -35.56 -8.28 14.30
CA VAL A 157 -36.10 -9.57 14.78
C VAL A 157 -37.62 -9.44 14.79
N SER A 158 -38.30 -10.35 14.10
CA SER A 158 -39.77 -10.46 14.12
C SER A 158 -40.17 -11.91 14.44
N VAL A 159 -41.39 -12.07 14.93
CA VAL A 159 -42.03 -13.37 15.14
C VAL A 159 -42.69 -13.88 13.86
#